data_AF-A0A951TCN0-F1
#
_entry.id   AF-A0A951TCN0-F1
#
_cell.length_a   1.000
_cell.length_b   1.000
_cell.length_c   1.000
_cell.angle_alpha   90.00
_cell.angle_beta   90.00
_cell.angle_gamma   90.00
#
_symmetry.space_group_name_H-M   'P 1'
#
loop_
_entity.id
_entity.type
_entity.pdbx_description
1 polymer ?
#
loop_
_entity_poly.entity_id
_entity_poly.type
_entity_poly.pdbx_seq_one_letter_code
_entity_poly.pdbx_strand_id
1 'polypeptide(L)'
;MMRAGGAKIKRRFSGAGRMGYHGGMRRTVVMLLVLFSAACPLRAAPMEVLSSGVFHVGHAPEDAAHARIALEVLERAAAELAGRLPTGPEPIRVLLPPTAAEFQRHAARFQPGQVTGLAKPSEGFIAVKLPTIRGGGGDNFAGTLRHELVHVLLERNVNTAYLPNWLNEGLAMMLAREYQMATPITIAQMFLEGRIIPYRNLDWAFMNPGEEQEFSDAYAQALSMTRYLHRRLGEEGFWQLVLAMREMSFSEALRRHAGMSVSDLWDGYHRSLWYIALIGTLASGSFFTPAAFLVIIAWMRKRRRDRATLDQWAVEEAAARRRGPDPVVSWEEVLDDETVYLPGIDDEEDEY
;
A
#
# COMPACT_ATOMS: atom_id res chain seq x y z
N MET A 1 -60.29 32.92 4.56
CA MET A 1 -60.87 33.14 5.91
C MET A 1 -59.73 33.65 6.81
N MET A 2 -59.74 34.96 7.14
CA MET A 2 -59.81 35.52 8.52
C MET A 2 -58.72 35.02 9.48
N ARG A 3 -58.03 35.79 10.34
CA ARG A 3 -58.01 37.18 10.83
C ARG A 3 -56.77 37.21 11.77
N ALA A 4 -55.87 38.20 11.74
CA ALA A 4 -55.87 39.44 12.54
C ALA A 4 -55.69 39.31 14.08
N GLY A 5 -54.76 40.12 14.63
CA GLY A 5 -54.67 40.55 16.03
C GLY A 5 -53.20 40.67 16.49
N GLY A 6 -52.60 41.82 16.83
CA GLY A 6 -53.10 43.15 17.15
C GLY A 6 -53.04 43.40 18.65
N ALA A 7 -52.02 44.11 19.15
CA ALA A 7 -52.11 44.88 20.40
C ALA A 7 -51.00 45.95 20.50
N LYS A 8 -51.42 47.21 20.41
CA LYS A 8 -50.68 48.42 20.83
C LYS A 8 -50.99 48.69 22.30
N ILE A 9 -50.03 49.21 23.06
CA ILE A 9 -50.32 50.01 24.26
C ILE A 9 -49.59 51.36 24.16
N LYS A 10 -50.39 52.42 24.35
CA LYS A 10 -50.06 53.86 24.39
C LYS A 10 -49.82 54.32 25.84
N ARG A 11 -49.07 55.41 26.01
CA ARG A 11 -49.30 56.62 26.86
C ARG A 11 -47.99 57.44 26.81
N ARG A 12 -47.85 58.66 26.26
CA ARG A 12 -48.49 60.01 26.35
C ARG A 12 -48.37 60.70 27.73
N PHE A 13 -47.55 61.75 27.81
CA PHE A 13 -47.82 63.18 28.19
C PHE A 13 -46.46 63.89 28.43
N SER A 14 -46.01 64.83 27.61
CA SER A 14 -46.27 66.30 27.57
C SER A 14 -45.68 67.09 28.75
N GLY A 15 -44.80 68.04 28.43
CA GLY A 15 -44.33 69.10 29.33
C GLY A 15 -43.33 70.00 28.62
N ALA A 16 -43.77 71.20 28.22
CA ALA A 16 -42.97 72.23 27.55
C ALA A 16 -42.18 73.08 28.57
N GLY A 17 -40.99 73.53 28.18
CA GLY A 17 -40.21 74.57 28.87
C GLY A 17 -39.17 75.17 27.93
N ARG A 18 -39.30 76.46 27.62
CA ARG A 18 -38.40 77.27 26.78
C ARG A 18 -37.28 77.89 27.63
N MET A 19 -36.24 78.40 26.92
CA MET A 19 -35.28 79.45 27.33
C MET A 19 -34.08 78.93 28.17
N GLY A 20 -32.82 79.29 27.94
CA GLY A 20 -32.13 80.12 26.96
C GLY A 20 -30.61 80.00 27.20
N TYR A 21 -29.80 80.46 26.24
CA TYR A 21 -28.40 80.92 26.35
C TYR A 21 -27.35 80.14 27.18
N HIS A 22 -26.31 79.61 26.54
CA HIS A 22 -25.02 80.29 26.34
C HIS A 22 -23.94 79.34 25.81
N GLY A 23 -23.01 79.90 25.03
CA GLY A 23 -21.93 79.17 24.38
C GLY A 23 -20.88 78.66 25.36
N GLY A 24 -20.25 77.54 24.99
CA GLY A 24 -19.23 76.87 25.78
C GLY A 24 -18.50 75.84 24.93
N MET A 25 -17.57 76.33 24.13
CA MET A 25 -16.39 75.67 23.54
C MET A 25 -16.30 74.14 23.70
N ARG A 26 -16.63 73.41 22.63
CA ARG A 26 -16.33 71.98 22.47
C ARG A 26 -14.82 71.77 22.42
N ARG A 27 -14.28 71.00 23.37
CA ARG A 27 -13.00 70.30 23.21
C ARG A 27 -13.24 68.81 23.45
N THR A 28 -13.72 68.13 22.41
CA THR A 28 -13.65 66.68 22.32
C THR A 28 -12.59 66.39 21.27
N VAL A 29 -11.39 66.04 21.72
CA VAL A 29 -10.32 65.55 20.86
C VAL A 29 -10.76 64.16 20.40
N VAL A 30 -11.33 64.06 19.20
CA VAL A 30 -11.53 62.79 18.51
C VAL A 30 -10.19 62.45 17.86
N MET A 31 -9.41 61.61 18.54
CA MET A 31 -8.19 61.03 17.99
C MET A 31 -8.61 59.98 16.96
N LEU A 32 -8.65 60.39 15.68
CA LEU A 32 -8.90 59.52 14.54
C LEU A 32 -7.63 58.69 14.31
N LEU A 33 -7.57 57.52 14.94
CA LEU A 33 -6.58 56.48 14.67
C LEU A 33 -6.90 55.90 13.28
N VAL A 34 -6.31 56.48 12.25
CA VAL A 34 -6.27 55.87 10.91
C VAL A 34 -5.31 54.67 11.02
N LEU A 35 -5.87 53.51 11.34
CA LEU A 35 -5.22 52.23 11.10
C LEU A 35 -5.08 52.07 9.59
N PHE A 36 -3.94 52.49 9.05
CA PHE A 36 -3.46 52.02 7.76
C PHE A 36 -3.17 50.52 7.93
N SER A 37 -4.19 49.67 7.78
CA SER A 37 -3.97 48.29 7.37
C SER A 37 -3.36 48.37 5.97
N ALA A 38 -2.04 48.46 5.91
CA ALA A 38 -1.30 47.98 4.75
C ALA A 38 -1.53 46.47 4.69
N ALA A 39 -2.71 46.07 4.21
CA ALA A 39 -2.87 44.79 3.55
C ALA A 39 -2.03 44.91 2.28
N CYS A 40 -0.72 44.72 2.42
CA CYS A 40 0.14 44.44 1.31
C CYS A 40 -0.45 43.18 0.69
N PRO A 41 -1.06 43.22 -0.51
CA PRO A 41 -1.38 41.97 -1.16
C PRO A 41 -0.05 41.25 -1.26
N LEU A 42 0.03 40.06 -0.67
CA LEU A 42 1.20 39.20 -0.79
C LEU A 42 1.34 38.93 -2.29
N ARG A 43 2.08 39.79 -2.99
CA ARG A 43 2.37 39.62 -4.41
C ARG A 43 3.23 38.39 -4.43
N ALA A 44 2.68 37.29 -4.93
CA ALA A 44 3.42 36.06 -5.13
C ALA A 44 4.75 36.46 -5.80
N ALA A 45 5.87 36.07 -5.16
CA ALA A 45 7.18 36.35 -5.71
C ALA A 45 7.19 35.87 -7.17
N PRO A 46 7.78 36.63 -8.10
CA PRO A 46 7.84 36.20 -9.49
C PRO A 46 8.53 34.83 -9.54
N MET A 47 7.86 33.86 -10.15
CA MET A 47 8.41 32.54 -10.40
C MET A 47 9.62 32.64 -11.33
N GLU A 48 10.74 32.03 -10.94
CA GLU A 48 11.92 31.84 -11.79
C GLU A 48 11.84 30.49 -12.50
N VAL A 49 12.56 30.34 -13.61
CA VAL A 49 12.61 29.09 -14.37
C VAL A 49 14.05 28.68 -14.59
N LEU A 50 14.40 27.51 -14.06
CA LEU A 50 15.65 26.83 -14.33
C LEU A 50 15.42 25.80 -15.45
N SER A 51 16.19 25.89 -16.55
CA SER A 51 16.02 25.01 -17.71
C SER A 51 17.27 24.22 -18.04
N SER A 52 17.11 22.96 -18.44
CA SER A 52 18.15 22.15 -19.08
C SER A 52 17.53 21.11 -20.01
N GLY A 53 17.99 21.07 -21.25
CA GLY A 53 17.40 20.22 -22.30
C GLY A 53 15.90 20.48 -22.45
N VAL A 54 15.10 19.43 -22.26
CA VAL A 54 13.63 19.47 -22.33
C VAL A 54 12.97 19.86 -21.00
N PHE A 55 13.71 19.93 -19.90
CA PHE A 55 13.14 20.22 -18.58
C PHE A 55 13.15 21.71 -18.29
N HIS A 56 11.99 22.22 -17.85
CA HIS A 56 11.80 23.61 -17.41
C HIS A 56 11.18 23.62 -16.02
N VAL A 57 12.01 23.88 -15.00
CA VAL A 57 11.61 23.85 -13.58
C VAL A 57 11.29 25.26 -13.10
N GLY A 58 10.00 25.55 -12.94
CA GLY A 58 9.51 26.77 -12.30
C GLY A 58 9.59 26.67 -10.78
N HIS A 59 10.19 27.64 -10.12
CA HIS A 59 10.32 27.73 -8.66
C HIS A 59 10.23 29.18 -8.15
N ALA A 60 10.00 29.36 -6.85
CA ALA A 60 10.20 30.67 -6.21
C ALA A 60 11.71 30.94 -6.01
N PRO A 61 12.18 32.20 -5.99
CA PRO A 61 13.60 32.52 -5.87
C PRO A 61 14.29 31.84 -4.66
N GLU A 62 13.60 31.74 -3.53
CA GLU A 62 14.06 31.06 -2.30
C GLU A 62 14.26 29.54 -2.48
N ASP A 63 13.60 28.93 -3.46
CA ASP A 63 13.62 27.48 -3.71
C ASP A 63 14.60 27.05 -4.81
N ALA A 64 15.48 27.95 -5.26
CA ALA A 64 16.45 27.67 -6.33
C ALA A 64 17.34 26.44 -6.06
N ALA A 65 17.63 26.13 -4.79
CA ALA A 65 18.35 24.91 -4.42
C ALA A 65 17.55 23.63 -4.73
N HIS A 66 16.25 23.62 -4.38
CA HIS A 66 15.36 22.49 -4.70
C HIS A 66 15.12 22.37 -6.21
N ALA A 67 15.10 23.48 -6.95
CA ALA A 67 14.99 23.46 -8.41
C ALA A 67 16.19 22.76 -9.07
N ARG A 68 17.41 23.03 -8.61
CA ARG A 68 18.63 22.32 -9.08
C ARG A 68 18.56 20.83 -8.78
N ILE A 69 18.15 20.46 -7.56
CA ILE A 69 17.98 19.05 -7.18
C ILE A 69 16.92 18.37 -8.06
N ALA A 70 15.79 19.04 -8.28
CA ALA A 70 14.71 18.50 -9.11
C ALA A 70 15.20 18.24 -10.53
N LEU A 71 15.91 19.20 -11.12
CA LEU A 71 16.48 19.07 -12.45
C LEU A 71 17.45 17.88 -12.55
N GLU A 72 18.39 17.76 -11.61
CA GLU A 72 19.35 16.65 -11.58
C GLU A 72 18.64 15.28 -11.46
N VAL A 73 17.63 15.19 -10.60
CA VAL A 73 16.83 13.96 -10.43
C VAL A 73 16.11 13.58 -11.72
N LEU A 74 15.49 14.56 -12.38
CA LEU A 74 14.73 14.35 -13.62
C LEU A 74 15.65 13.96 -14.78
N GLU A 75 16.78 14.63 -14.93
CA GLU A 75 17.78 14.31 -15.97
C GLU A 75 18.36 12.91 -15.78
N ARG A 76 18.75 12.56 -14.54
CA ARG A 76 19.24 11.23 -14.23
C ARG A 76 18.18 10.17 -14.50
N ALA A 77 16.94 10.39 -14.07
CA ALA A 77 15.85 9.48 -14.31
C ALA A 77 15.53 9.30 -15.81
N ALA A 78 15.51 10.39 -16.57
CA ALA A 78 15.34 10.35 -18.02
C ALA A 78 16.45 9.57 -18.70
N ALA A 79 17.72 9.79 -18.32
CA ALA A 79 18.85 9.08 -18.88
C ALA A 79 18.80 7.57 -18.58
N GLU A 80 18.43 7.19 -17.35
CA GLU A 80 18.27 5.78 -16.96
C GLU A 80 17.14 5.09 -17.73
N LEU A 81 16.04 5.80 -18.00
CA LEU A 81 14.84 5.25 -18.63
C LEU A 81 14.88 5.33 -20.17
N ALA A 82 15.80 6.11 -20.76
CA ALA A 82 15.84 6.41 -22.19
C ALA A 82 15.86 5.18 -23.10
N GLY A 83 16.42 4.06 -22.64
CA GLY A 83 16.49 2.81 -23.41
C GLY A 83 15.13 2.14 -23.63
N ARG A 84 14.11 2.45 -22.82
CA ARG A 84 12.75 1.88 -22.94
C ARG A 84 11.68 2.95 -23.12
N LEU A 85 11.84 4.06 -22.41
CA LEU A 85 10.92 5.19 -22.40
C LEU A 85 11.70 6.46 -22.73
N PRO A 86 12.09 6.67 -24.00
CA PRO A 86 12.77 7.89 -24.41
C PRO A 86 11.91 9.12 -24.09
N THR A 87 12.56 10.18 -23.63
CA THR A 87 11.87 11.42 -23.26
C THR A 87 11.21 12.11 -24.45
N GLY A 88 11.82 12.01 -25.64
CA GLY A 88 11.39 12.79 -26.80
C GLY A 88 11.80 14.27 -26.70
N PRO A 89 11.55 15.06 -27.76
CA PRO A 89 12.02 16.45 -27.85
C PRO A 89 11.12 17.46 -27.13
N GLU A 90 9.89 17.06 -26.78
CA GLU A 90 8.90 18.02 -26.27
C GLU A 90 9.18 18.46 -24.83
N PRO A 91 8.94 19.73 -24.51
CA PRO A 91 9.25 20.27 -23.19
C PRO A 91 8.45 19.59 -22.09
N ILE A 92 9.08 19.42 -20.94
CA ILE A 92 8.47 18.97 -19.69
C ILE A 92 8.56 20.14 -18.70
N ARG A 93 7.40 20.72 -18.40
CA ARG A 93 7.25 21.82 -17.44
C ARG A 93 7.07 21.24 -16.04
N VAL A 94 7.94 21.62 -15.13
CA VAL A 94 7.90 21.17 -13.73
C VAL A 94 7.65 22.37 -12.85
N LEU A 95 6.61 22.32 -12.02
CA LEU A 95 6.30 23.34 -11.05
C LEU A 95 6.68 22.86 -9.66
N LEU A 96 7.54 23.62 -8.98
CA LEU A 96 7.79 23.52 -7.55
C LEU A 96 6.99 24.64 -6.86
N PRO A 97 5.78 24.33 -6.37
CA PRO A 97 4.90 25.35 -5.81
C PRO A 97 5.42 25.78 -4.44
N PRO A 98 5.59 27.10 -4.18
CA PRO A 98 6.10 27.61 -2.90
C PRO A 98 5.12 27.38 -1.73
N THR A 99 3.84 27.13 -2.01
CA THR A 99 2.83 26.89 -0.97
C THR A 99 1.94 25.69 -1.29
N ALA A 100 1.41 25.05 -0.24
CA ALA A 100 0.41 23.98 -0.41
C ALA A 100 -0.86 24.48 -1.11
N ALA A 101 -1.25 25.73 -0.88
CA ALA A 101 -2.39 26.36 -1.55
C ALA A 101 -2.15 26.50 -3.06
N GLU A 102 -0.93 26.85 -3.46
CA GLU A 102 -0.53 26.91 -4.87
C GLU A 102 -0.55 25.54 -5.54
N PHE A 103 -0.01 24.52 -4.88
CA PHE A 103 -0.13 23.13 -5.36
C PHE A 103 -1.61 22.73 -5.55
N GLN A 104 -2.47 23.06 -4.58
CA GLN A 104 -3.89 22.69 -4.61
C GLN A 104 -4.65 23.28 -5.80
N ARG A 105 -4.22 24.42 -6.36
CA ARG A 105 -4.81 24.98 -7.60
C ARG A 105 -4.67 24.04 -8.79
N HIS A 106 -3.59 23.24 -8.81
CA HIS A 106 -3.34 22.25 -9.85
C HIS A 106 -3.94 20.88 -9.50
N ALA A 107 -4.07 20.58 -8.20
CA ALA A 107 -4.58 19.32 -7.66
C ALA A 107 -6.09 19.36 -7.33
N ALA A 108 -6.90 20.14 -8.05
CA ALA A 108 -8.31 20.41 -7.68
C ALA A 108 -9.20 19.15 -7.56
N ARG A 109 -8.79 18.02 -8.14
CA ARG A 109 -9.49 16.73 -8.05
C ARG A 109 -9.20 15.95 -6.76
N PHE A 110 -8.18 16.33 -6.01
CA PHE A 110 -7.74 15.65 -4.80
C PHE A 110 -8.07 16.48 -3.57
N GLN A 111 -8.31 15.82 -2.44
CA GLN A 111 -8.46 16.48 -1.15
C GLN A 111 -7.13 17.12 -0.73
N PRO A 112 -7.13 18.26 0.00
CA PRO A 112 -5.92 18.87 0.49
C PRO A 112 -5.08 17.89 1.32
N GLY A 113 -3.83 17.68 0.89
CA GLY A 113 -2.89 16.78 1.58
C GLY A 113 -2.86 15.34 1.03
N GLN A 114 -3.87 14.92 0.27
CA GLN A 114 -4.00 13.55 -0.23
C GLN A 114 -2.86 13.10 -1.17
N VAL A 115 -2.32 14.03 -1.97
CA VAL A 115 -1.20 13.76 -2.88
C VAL A 115 -0.06 14.77 -2.67
N THR A 116 1.17 14.33 -2.94
CA THR A 116 2.40 15.15 -2.82
C THR A 116 3.01 15.53 -4.17
N GLY A 117 2.57 14.88 -5.25
CA GLY A 117 2.87 15.18 -6.64
C GLY A 117 1.63 14.99 -7.51
N LEU A 118 1.68 15.53 -8.71
CA LEU A 118 0.77 15.19 -9.80
C LEU A 118 1.43 15.45 -11.15
N ALA A 119 1.03 14.65 -12.14
CA ALA A 119 1.33 14.89 -13.54
C ALA A 119 0.04 15.18 -14.32
N LYS A 120 0.19 15.98 -15.37
CA LYS A 120 -0.74 16.03 -16.51
C LYS A 120 0.04 15.55 -17.73
N PRO A 121 0.06 14.23 -17.98
CA PRO A 121 1.02 13.63 -18.89
C PRO A 121 0.93 14.18 -20.32
N SER A 122 -0.28 14.34 -20.85
CA SER A 122 -0.53 14.85 -22.20
C SER A 122 -0.08 16.31 -22.40
N GLU A 123 0.03 17.09 -21.32
CA GLU A 123 0.52 18.47 -21.35
C GLU A 123 2.04 18.57 -21.12
N GLY A 124 2.70 17.45 -20.80
CA GLY A 124 4.10 17.44 -20.33
C GLY A 124 4.28 18.25 -19.04
N PHE A 125 3.30 18.24 -18.14
CA PHE A 125 3.31 19.06 -16.93
C PHE A 125 3.42 18.19 -15.67
N ILE A 126 4.28 18.61 -14.74
CA ILE A 126 4.49 17.98 -13.43
C ILE A 126 4.40 19.07 -12.37
N ALA A 127 3.73 18.80 -11.25
CA ALA A 127 3.81 19.64 -10.05
C ALA A 127 4.13 18.78 -8.84
N VAL A 128 5.14 19.17 -8.05
CA VAL A 128 5.57 18.39 -6.88
C VAL A 128 5.80 19.30 -5.69
N LYS A 129 5.16 19.00 -4.56
CA LYS A 129 5.35 19.72 -3.30
C LYS A 129 6.80 19.65 -2.85
N LEU A 130 7.36 20.81 -2.51
CA LEU A 130 8.69 20.92 -1.89
C LEU A 130 8.72 20.21 -0.52
N PRO A 131 9.88 19.70 -0.09
CA PRO A 131 10.05 19.10 1.24
C PRO A 131 9.51 19.99 2.37
N THR A 132 9.74 21.30 2.27
CA THR A 132 9.34 22.32 3.26
C THR A 132 7.83 22.44 3.46
N ILE A 133 7.02 22.05 2.48
CA ILE A 133 5.56 22.14 2.52
C ILE A 133 4.87 20.77 2.56
N ARG A 134 5.65 19.67 2.68
CA ARG A 134 5.12 18.33 2.94
C ARG A 134 4.84 18.22 4.45
N GLY A 135 3.59 17.91 4.82
CA GLY A 135 3.22 17.67 6.22
C GLY A 135 4.03 16.48 6.74
N GLY A 136 4.80 16.69 7.81
CA GLY A 136 5.86 15.79 8.31
C GLY A 136 5.49 14.31 8.28
N GLY A 137 6.05 13.58 7.31
CA GLY A 137 5.88 12.14 7.16
C GLY A 137 6.28 11.66 5.77
N GLY A 138 7.53 11.20 5.61
CA GLY A 138 7.99 10.48 4.42
C GLY A 138 8.58 11.37 3.33
N ASP A 139 9.81 11.85 3.57
CA ASP A 139 10.66 12.52 2.59
C ASP A 139 11.00 11.57 1.43
N ASN A 140 10.36 11.76 0.28
CA ASN A 140 10.88 11.26 -0.98
C ASN A 140 10.57 12.20 -2.14
N PHE A 141 11.02 13.46 -2.01
CA PHE A 141 10.90 14.45 -3.08
C PHE A 141 11.43 13.95 -4.42
N ALA A 142 12.59 13.28 -4.39
CA ALA A 142 13.21 12.70 -5.58
C ALA A 142 12.37 11.56 -6.18
N GLY A 143 11.84 10.66 -5.35
CA GLY A 143 10.96 9.58 -5.81
C GLY A 143 9.65 10.10 -6.38
N THR A 144 9.02 11.10 -5.76
CA THR A 144 7.82 11.73 -6.32
C THR A 144 8.11 12.35 -7.69
N LEU A 145 9.19 13.11 -7.85
CA LEU A 145 9.58 13.67 -9.16
C LEU A 145 9.75 12.57 -10.21
N ARG A 146 10.40 11.46 -9.84
CA ARG A 146 10.60 10.33 -10.72
C ARG A 146 9.29 9.62 -11.06
N HIS A 147 8.40 9.44 -10.10
CA HIS A 147 7.07 8.89 -10.27
C HIS A 147 6.26 9.71 -11.29
N GLU A 148 6.17 11.03 -11.08
CA GLU A 148 5.45 11.92 -11.99
C GLU A 148 6.09 11.98 -13.39
N LEU A 149 7.42 11.89 -13.48
CA LEU A 149 8.11 11.80 -14.77
C LEU A 149 7.72 10.53 -15.52
N VAL A 150 7.62 9.38 -14.85
CA VAL A 150 7.24 8.12 -15.49
C VAL A 150 5.87 8.21 -16.13
N HIS A 151 4.89 8.87 -15.49
CA HIS A 151 3.58 9.11 -16.10
C HIS A 151 3.68 9.88 -17.42
N VAL A 152 4.49 10.95 -17.47
CA VAL A 152 4.74 11.72 -18.70
C VAL A 152 5.44 10.85 -19.76
N LEU A 153 6.42 10.04 -19.35
CA LEU A 153 7.15 9.17 -20.27
C LEU A 153 6.28 8.04 -20.84
N LEU A 154 5.37 7.48 -20.03
CA LEU A 154 4.41 6.48 -20.50
C LEU A 154 3.46 7.09 -21.54
N GLU A 155 2.88 8.27 -21.27
CA GLU A 155 2.03 8.98 -22.23
C GLU A 155 2.70 9.23 -23.58
N ARG A 156 4.02 9.46 -23.59
CA ARG A 156 4.78 9.69 -24.83
C ARG A 156 5.09 8.41 -25.61
N ASN A 157 5.13 7.25 -24.95
CA ASN A 157 5.68 6.02 -25.52
C ASN A 157 4.65 4.89 -25.71
N VAL A 158 3.52 4.95 -25.00
CA VAL A 158 2.41 4.00 -25.13
C VAL A 158 1.09 4.74 -25.30
N ASN A 159 0.06 4.04 -25.76
CA ASN A 159 -1.29 4.60 -25.75
C ASN A 159 -1.90 4.34 -24.36
N THR A 160 -2.05 5.39 -23.56
CA THR A 160 -2.57 5.27 -22.19
C THR A 160 -4.04 4.81 -22.13
N ALA A 161 -4.80 4.91 -23.23
CA ALA A 161 -6.12 4.28 -23.32
C ALA A 161 -6.06 2.74 -23.39
N TYR A 162 -4.91 2.17 -23.73
CA TYR A 162 -4.65 0.73 -23.77
C TYR A 162 -3.93 0.22 -22.52
N LEU A 163 -3.46 1.12 -21.65
CA LEU A 163 -2.76 0.84 -20.41
C LEU A 163 -3.71 0.96 -19.21
N PRO A 164 -3.99 -0.13 -18.46
CA PRO A 164 -4.79 -0.08 -17.24
C PRO A 164 -4.18 0.86 -16.19
N ASN A 165 -5.03 1.57 -15.45
CA ASN A 165 -4.58 2.52 -14.43
C ASN A 165 -3.69 1.86 -13.39
N TRP A 166 -4.05 0.64 -12.93
CA TRP A 166 -3.23 -0.08 -11.95
C TRP A 166 -1.81 -0.36 -12.45
N LEU A 167 -1.63 -0.61 -13.76
CA LEU A 167 -0.31 -0.89 -14.33
C LEU A 167 0.44 0.41 -14.57
N ASN A 168 -0.26 1.49 -14.94
CA ASN A 168 0.33 2.83 -15.02
C ASN A 168 0.93 3.25 -13.68
N GLU A 169 0.14 3.21 -12.60
CA GLU A 169 0.59 3.52 -11.25
C GLU A 169 1.66 2.55 -10.76
N GLY A 170 1.48 1.25 -11.04
CA GLY A 170 2.45 0.22 -10.72
C GLY A 170 3.82 0.42 -11.38
N LEU A 171 3.84 0.83 -12.65
CA LEU A 171 5.06 1.17 -13.40
C LEU A 171 5.71 2.42 -12.82
N ALA A 172 4.92 3.47 -12.53
CA ALA A 172 5.40 4.70 -11.91
C ALA A 172 6.10 4.42 -10.58
N MET A 173 5.44 3.70 -9.66
CA MET A 173 6.03 3.31 -8.38
C MET A 173 7.25 2.38 -8.52
N MET A 174 7.18 1.39 -9.42
CA MET A 174 8.27 0.43 -9.61
C MET A 174 9.53 1.12 -10.13
N LEU A 175 9.38 1.98 -11.13
CA LEU A 175 10.49 2.72 -11.73
C LEU A 175 10.97 3.85 -10.81
N ALA A 176 10.09 4.44 -9.99
CA ALA A 176 10.45 5.38 -8.93
C ALA A 176 11.10 4.74 -7.69
N ARG A 177 11.18 3.40 -7.64
CA ARG A 177 11.73 2.60 -6.53
C ARG A 177 10.97 2.79 -5.22
N GLU A 178 9.67 2.98 -5.28
CA GLU A 178 8.78 3.19 -4.13
C GLU A 178 8.38 1.87 -3.46
N TYR A 179 9.34 0.95 -3.29
CA TYR A 179 9.10 -0.43 -2.85
C TYR A 179 8.43 -0.55 -1.48
N GLN A 180 8.56 0.48 -0.63
CA GLN A 180 7.93 0.54 0.68
C GLN A 180 6.39 0.58 0.60
N MET A 181 5.81 1.00 -0.53
CA MET A 181 4.37 0.99 -0.73
C MET A 181 3.79 -0.43 -0.80
N ALA A 182 4.59 -1.43 -1.18
CA ALA A 182 4.14 -2.81 -1.36
C ALA A 182 5.14 -3.79 -0.73
N THR A 183 5.34 -3.69 0.58
CA THR A 183 6.13 -4.67 1.32
C THR A 183 5.41 -6.02 1.38
N PRO A 184 6.14 -7.15 1.49
CA PRO A 184 5.50 -8.46 1.69
C PRO A 184 4.57 -8.49 2.91
N ILE A 185 4.89 -7.75 3.97
CA ILE A 185 4.07 -7.63 5.19
C ILE A 185 2.76 -6.91 4.88
N THR A 186 2.82 -5.76 4.21
CA THR A 186 1.63 -4.97 3.83
C THR A 186 0.68 -5.80 2.97
N ILE A 187 1.19 -6.45 1.93
CA ILE A 187 0.37 -7.28 1.02
C ILE A 187 -0.19 -8.51 1.75
N ALA A 188 0.58 -9.13 2.65
CA ALA A 188 0.10 -10.22 3.48
C ALA A 188 -1.06 -9.80 4.38
N GLN A 189 -0.95 -8.65 5.05
CA GLN A 189 -2.01 -8.08 5.89
C GLN A 189 -3.27 -7.80 5.06
N MET A 190 -3.13 -7.12 3.92
CA MET A 190 -4.26 -6.87 3.02
C MET A 190 -4.96 -8.16 2.60
N PHE A 191 -4.20 -9.21 2.29
CA PHE A 191 -4.78 -10.51 1.92
C PHE A 191 -5.51 -11.19 3.08
N LEU A 192 -4.90 -11.23 4.27
CA LEU A 192 -5.49 -11.85 5.46
C LEU A 192 -6.74 -11.11 5.96
N GLU A 193 -6.77 -9.78 5.80
CA GLU A 193 -7.89 -8.92 6.18
C GLU A 193 -8.97 -8.82 5.09
N GLY A 194 -8.79 -9.47 3.94
CA GLY A 194 -9.75 -9.42 2.84
C GLY A 194 -9.83 -8.07 2.12
N ARG A 195 -8.77 -7.24 2.21
CA ARG A 195 -8.65 -5.91 1.60
C ARG A 195 -8.06 -5.92 0.18
N ILE A 196 -7.74 -7.09 -0.36
CA ILE A 196 -7.31 -7.21 -1.76
C ILE A 196 -8.48 -6.86 -2.68
N ILE A 197 -8.30 -5.80 -3.45
CA ILE A 197 -9.31 -5.26 -4.36
C ILE A 197 -9.47 -6.22 -5.53
N PRO A 198 -10.70 -6.69 -5.85
CA PRO A 198 -10.92 -7.55 -7.01
C PRO A 198 -10.48 -6.85 -8.31
N TYR A 199 -9.82 -7.57 -9.23
CA TYR A 199 -9.29 -7.00 -10.47
C TYR A 199 -10.27 -6.09 -11.22
N ARG A 200 -11.54 -6.52 -11.36
CA ARG A 200 -12.61 -5.76 -12.03
C ARG A 200 -12.88 -4.37 -11.42
N ASN A 201 -12.50 -4.15 -10.17
CA ASN A 201 -12.70 -2.90 -9.44
C ASN A 201 -11.39 -2.12 -9.29
N LEU A 202 -10.23 -2.71 -9.63
CA LEU A 202 -8.93 -2.13 -9.31
C LEU A 202 -8.69 -0.80 -10.03
N ASP A 203 -9.01 -0.71 -11.32
CA ASP A 203 -8.89 0.55 -12.06
C ASP A 203 -9.86 1.63 -11.56
N TRP A 204 -11.02 1.23 -11.02
CA TRP A 204 -12.00 2.15 -10.45
C TRP A 204 -11.53 2.79 -9.14
N ALA A 205 -10.74 2.07 -8.35
CA ALA A 205 -10.20 2.56 -7.08
C ALA A 205 -9.29 3.81 -7.26
N PHE A 206 -8.68 3.98 -8.44
CA PHE A 206 -7.91 5.19 -8.78
C PHE A 206 -8.79 6.36 -9.25
N MET A 207 -9.96 6.08 -9.83
CA MET A 207 -10.85 7.10 -10.39
C MET A 207 -11.71 7.78 -9.33
N ASN A 208 -12.08 7.05 -8.29
CA ASN A 208 -12.85 7.55 -7.16
C ASN A 208 -12.10 7.22 -5.87
N PRO A 209 -11.08 8.02 -5.51
CA PRO A 209 -10.35 7.79 -4.28
C PRO A 209 -11.30 8.00 -3.10
N GLY A 210 -11.76 6.88 -2.53
CA GLY A 210 -12.69 6.85 -1.40
C GLY A 210 -11.98 7.27 -0.11
N GLU A 211 -11.96 6.38 0.87
CA GLU A 211 -11.19 6.60 2.10
C GLU A 211 -9.67 6.48 1.85
N GLU A 212 -8.85 7.18 2.64
CA GLU A 212 -7.39 7.20 2.49
C GLU A 212 -6.77 5.79 2.48
N GLN A 213 -7.35 4.86 3.24
CA GLN A 213 -6.90 3.47 3.28
C GLN A 213 -7.16 2.71 1.97
N GLU A 214 -8.34 2.85 1.38
CA GLU A 214 -8.68 2.19 0.11
C GLU A 214 -7.78 2.70 -1.03
N PHE A 215 -7.48 4.01 -1.01
CA PHE A 215 -6.53 4.60 -1.93
C PHE A 215 -5.12 4.01 -1.75
N SER A 216 -4.60 3.97 -0.52
CA SER A 216 -3.29 3.36 -0.22
C SER A 216 -3.23 1.89 -0.62
N ASP A 217 -4.30 1.14 -0.41
CA ASP A 217 -4.40 -0.28 -0.78
C ASP A 217 -4.35 -0.47 -2.31
N ALA A 218 -4.98 0.41 -3.07
CA ALA A 218 -4.91 0.39 -4.53
C ALA A 218 -3.47 0.55 -5.04
N TYR A 219 -2.70 1.51 -4.49
CA TYR A 219 -1.27 1.68 -4.82
C TYR A 219 -0.44 0.48 -4.40
N ALA A 220 -0.60 -0.01 -3.17
CA ALA A 220 0.13 -1.19 -2.69
C ALA A 220 -0.11 -2.41 -3.61
N GLN A 221 -1.38 -2.65 -3.96
CA GLN A 221 -1.75 -3.75 -4.84
C GLN A 221 -1.26 -3.56 -6.29
N ALA A 222 -1.35 -2.35 -6.85
CA ALA A 222 -0.84 -2.03 -8.18
C ALA A 222 0.66 -2.31 -8.32
N LEU A 223 1.46 -1.84 -7.37
CA LEU A 223 2.91 -2.13 -7.35
C LEU A 223 3.19 -3.62 -7.15
N SER A 224 2.45 -4.28 -6.25
CA SER A 224 2.58 -5.72 -6.00
C SER A 224 2.29 -6.56 -7.25
N MET A 225 1.18 -6.26 -7.94
CA MET A 225 0.75 -6.96 -9.15
C MET A 225 1.66 -6.66 -10.35
N THR A 226 2.17 -5.43 -10.46
CA THR A 226 3.17 -5.06 -11.48
C THR A 226 4.47 -5.82 -11.29
N ARG A 227 4.97 -5.89 -10.04
CA ARG A 227 6.17 -6.69 -9.73
C ARG A 227 5.95 -8.18 -9.93
N TYR A 228 4.74 -8.69 -9.68
CA TYR A 228 4.37 -10.07 -10.00
C TYR A 228 4.47 -10.33 -11.50
N LEU A 229 3.86 -9.45 -12.32
CA LEU A 229 3.90 -9.55 -13.78
C LEU A 229 5.33 -9.45 -14.32
N HIS A 230 6.11 -8.49 -13.82
CA HIS A 230 7.53 -8.31 -14.17
C HIS A 230 8.36 -9.56 -13.84
N ARG A 231 8.24 -10.12 -12.63
CA ARG A 231 8.93 -11.37 -12.26
C ARG A 231 8.53 -12.55 -13.13
N ARG A 232 7.27 -12.62 -13.54
CA ARG A 232 6.73 -13.73 -14.34
C ARG A 232 7.23 -13.68 -15.79
N LEU A 233 7.37 -12.50 -16.38
CA LEU A 233 7.80 -12.33 -17.77
C LEU A 233 9.30 -12.10 -17.94
N GLY A 234 9.99 -11.74 -16.85
CA GLY A 234 11.36 -11.25 -16.92
C GLY A 234 11.43 -9.86 -17.55
N GLU A 235 12.62 -9.26 -17.55
CA GLU A 235 12.83 -7.88 -18.00
C GLU A 235 12.38 -7.67 -19.46
N GLU A 236 12.86 -8.50 -20.38
CA GLU A 236 12.57 -8.32 -21.80
C GLU A 236 11.11 -8.60 -22.16
N GLY A 237 10.54 -9.69 -21.64
CA GLY A 237 9.15 -10.04 -21.89
C GLY A 237 8.19 -8.99 -21.33
N PHE A 238 8.50 -8.46 -20.14
CA PHE A 238 7.71 -7.40 -19.53
C PHE A 238 7.68 -6.13 -20.37
N TRP A 239 8.84 -5.65 -20.83
CA TRP A 239 8.89 -4.44 -21.65
C TRP A 239 8.33 -4.64 -23.06
N GLN A 240 8.46 -5.83 -23.65
CA GLN A 240 7.76 -6.14 -24.90
C GLN A 240 6.24 -6.00 -24.72
N LEU A 241 5.69 -6.52 -23.61
CA LEU A 241 4.28 -6.34 -23.28
C LEU A 241 3.93 -4.86 -23.05
N VAL A 242 4.73 -4.12 -22.29
CA VAL A 242 4.47 -2.71 -21.99
C VAL A 242 4.44 -1.88 -23.27
N LEU A 243 5.46 -2.00 -24.11
CA LEU A 243 5.58 -1.24 -25.34
C LEU A 243 4.57 -1.66 -26.41
N ALA A 244 4.08 -2.90 -26.38
CA ALA A 244 2.99 -3.34 -27.26
C ALA A 244 1.70 -2.53 -27.03
N MET A 245 1.49 -1.97 -25.84
CA MET A 245 0.35 -1.09 -25.55
C MET A 245 0.37 0.25 -26.29
N ARG A 246 1.41 0.53 -27.09
CA ARG A 246 1.35 1.58 -28.10
C ARG A 246 0.25 1.31 -29.14
N GLU A 247 0.06 0.05 -29.54
CA GLU A 247 -0.77 -0.32 -30.69
C GLU A 247 -1.96 -1.22 -30.32
N MET A 248 -1.96 -1.86 -29.15
CA MET A 248 -3.02 -2.80 -28.75
C MET A 248 -3.39 -2.72 -27.28
N SER A 249 -4.63 -3.08 -26.94
CA SER A 249 -5.07 -3.14 -25.53
C SER A 249 -4.18 -4.07 -24.69
N PHE A 250 -4.06 -3.78 -23.38
CA PHE A 250 -3.38 -4.66 -22.43
C PHE A 250 -3.82 -6.12 -22.50
N SER A 251 -5.12 -6.37 -22.69
CA SER A 251 -5.65 -7.73 -22.81
C SER A 251 -5.08 -8.48 -24.03
N GLU A 252 -4.88 -7.77 -25.14
CA GLU A 252 -4.29 -8.31 -26.36
C GLU A 252 -2.77 -8.47 -26.23
N ALA A 253 -2.10 -7.48 -25.62
CA ALA A 253 -0.68 -7.54 -25.33
C ALA A 253 -0.33 -8.72 -24.41
N LEU A 254 -1.13 -8.97 -23.37
CA LEU A 254 -0.99 -10.15 -22.50
C LEU A 254 -1.14 -11.46 -23.28
N ARG A 255 -2.18 -11.59 -24.12
CA ARG A 255 -2.38 -12.81 -24.92
C ARG A 255 -1.20 -13.04 -25.86
N ARG A 256 -0.73 -12.00 -26.54
CA ARG A 256 0.32 -12.09 -27.56
C ARG A 256 1.72 -12.31 -26.97
N HIS A 257 2.10 -11.56 -25.94
CA HIS A 257 3.47 -11.55 -25.42
C HIS A 257 3.66 -12.41 -24.18
N ALA A 258 2.59 -12.69 -23.43
CA ALA A 258 2.64 -13.48 -22.21
C ALA A 258 1.90 -14.82 -22.32
N GLY A 259 1.15 -15.06 -23.41
CA GLY A 259 0.41 -16.30 -23.62
C GLY A 259 -0.69 -16.53 -22.57
N MET A 260 -1.18 -15.47 -21.94
CA MET A 260 -2.15 -15.55 -20.84
C MET A 260 -3.27 -14.53 -21.00
N SER A 261 -4.45 -14.87 -20.50
CA SER A 261 -5.57 -13.92 -20.39
C SER A 261 -5.43 -13.04 -19.14
N VAL A 262 -6.28 -12.01 -19.06
CA VAL A 262 -6.40 -11.20 -17.85
C VAL A 262 -6.88 -12.03 -16.64
N SER A 263 -7.74 -13.04 -16.87
CA SER A 263 -8.18 -13.95 -15.82
C SER A 263 -7.01 -14.79 -15.30
N ASP A 264 -6.18 -15.33 -16.20
CA ASP A 264 -5.01 -16.14 -15.82
C ASP A 264 -4.00 -15.32 -15.01
N LEU A 265 -3.79 -14.05 -15.40
CA LEU A 265 -2.96 -13.11 -14.64
C LEU A 265 -3.52 -12.92 -13.22
N TRP A 266 -4.81 -12.63 -13.11
CA TRP A 266 -5.46 -12.42 -11.82
C TRP A 266 -5.41 -13.67 -10.94
N ASP A 267 -5.78 -14.83 -11.47
CA ASP A 267 -5.79 -16.09 -10.73
C ASP A 267 -4.38 -16.49 -10.31
N GLY A 268 -3.40 -16.26 -11.18
CA GLY A 268 -1.98 -16.48 -10.89
C GLY A 268 -1.46 -15.55 -9.79
N TYR A 269 -1.81 -14.26 -9.84
CA TYR A 269 -1.45 -13.28 -8.83
C TYR A 269 -2.12 -13.61 -7.49
N HIS A 270 -3.43 -13.85 -7.48
CA HIS A 270 -4.20 -14.17 -6.28
C HIS A 270 -3.69 -15.46 -5.63
N ARG A 271 -3.33 -16.47 -6.41
CA ARG A 271 -2.66 -17.69 -5.90
C ARG A 271 -1.27 -17.37 -5.35
N SER A 272 -0.56 -16.38 -5.86
CA SER A 272 0.73 -16.00 -5.27
C SER A 272 0.60 -15.36 -3.89
N LEU A 273 -0.56 -14.78 -3.55
CA LEU A 273 -0.79 -14.09 -2.29
C LEU A 273 -0.68 -15.00 -1.07
N TRP A 274 -1.00 -16.29 -1.17
CA TRP A 274 -0.81 -17.21 -0.03
C TRP A 274 0.66 -17.42 0.30
N TYR A 275 1.54 -17.47 -0.71
CA TYR A 275 2.98 -17.55 -0.49
C TYR A 275 3.50 -16.24 0.14
N ILE A 276 2.97 -15.10 -0.32
CA ILE A 276 3.31 -13.79 0.26
C ILE A 276 2.82 -13.71 1.70
N ALA A 277 1.63 -14.21 2.01
CA ALA A 277 1.10 -14.27 3.37
C ALA A 277 1.97 -15.14 4.29
N LEU A 278 2.43 -16.30 3.80
CA LEU A 278 3.37 -17.15 4.52
C LEU A 278 4.68 -16.41 4.79
N ILE A 279 5.31 -15.83 3.77
CA ILE A 279 6.57 -15.09 3.90
C ILE A 279 6.39 -13.86 4.80
N GLY A 280 5.30 -13.11 4.65
CA GLY A 280 4.98 -11.94 5.46
C GLY A 280 4.80 -12.28 6.94
N THR A 281 4.12 -13.39 7.24
CA THR A 281 3.97 -13.90 8.62
C THR A 281 5.30 -14.33 9.23
N LEU A 282 6.19 -14.91 8.43
CA LEU A 282 7.54 -15.25 8.87
C LEU A 282 8.39 -13.99 9.10
N ALA A 283 8.32 -13.03 8.17
CA ALA A 283 9.07 -11.78 8.22
C ALA A 283 8.60 -10.82 9.32
N SER A 284 7.34 -10.91 9.76
CA SER A 284 6.80 -10.12 10.88
C SER A 284 7.32 -10.58 12.26
N GLY A 285 8.15 -11.64 12.32
CA GLY A 285 8.66 -12.20 13.57
C GLY A 285 7.65 -13.09 14.31
N SER A 286 6.46 -13.33 13.73
CA SER A 286 5.39 -14.13 14.33
C SER A 286 5.57 -15.65 14.15
N PHE A 287 6.76 -16.14 13.79
CA PHE A 287 7.03 -17.58 13.59
C PHE A 287 6.61 -18.47 14.77
N PHE A 288 6.76 -17.97 15.99
CA PHE A 288 6.42 -18.73 17.19
C PHE A 288 4.94 -19.02 17.33
N THR A 289 4.06 -18.19 16.76
CA THR A 289 2.61 -18.35 16.94
C THR A 289 2.07 -19.57 16.17
N PRO A 290 2.27 -19.73 14.84
CA PRO A 290 1.88 -20.95 14.14
C PRO A 290 2.66 -22.19 14.62
N ALA A 291 3.94 -22.04 14.97
CA ALA A 291 4.73 -23.14 15.53
C ALA A 291 4.15 -23.64 16.87
N ALA A 292 3.74 -22.72 17.75
CA ALA A 292 3.06 -23.06 19.00
C ALA A 292 1.74 -23.79 18.75
N PHE A 293 0.92 -23.36 17.78
CA PHE A 293 -0.30 -24.08 17.41
C PHE A 293 -0.01 -25.49 16.88
N LEU A 294 1.01 -25.67 16.04
CA LEU A 294 1.42 -27.00 15.55
C LEU A 294 1.92 -27.89 16.69
N VAL A 295 2.69 -27.34 17.64
CA VAL A 295 3.13 -28.06 18.85
C VAL A 295 1.93 -28.46 19.71
N ILE A 296 0.96 -27.56 19.91
CA ILE A 296 -0.28 -27.86 20.65
C ILE A 296 -1.07 -28.97 19.94
N ILE A 297 -1.25 -28.89 18.62
CA ILE A 297 -1.96 -29.92 17.85
C ILE A 297 -1.22 -31.26 17.91
N ALA A 298 0.11 -31.27 17.73
CA ALA A 298 0.93 -32.46 17.82
C ALA A 298 0.86 -33.08 19.22
N TRP A 299 0.93 -32.26 20.27
CA TRP A 299 0.77 -32.68 21.66
C TRP A 299 -0.64 -33.24 21.92
N MET A 300 -1.70 -32.61 21.41
CA MET A 300 -3.07 -33.12 21.53
C MET A 300 -3.24 -34.46 20.81
N ARG A 301 -2.69 -34.62 19.61
CA ARG A 301 -2.72 -35.89 18.85
C ARG A 301 -1.94 -36.98 19.58
N LYS A 302 -0.75 -36.66 20.08
CA LYS A 302 0.08 -37.56 20.89
C LYS A 302 -0.67 -37.96 22.16
N ARG A 303 -1.19 -37.01 22.92
CA ARG A 303 -1.94 -37.26 24.16
C ARG A 303 -3.19 -38.12 23.93
N ARG A 304 -3.89 -37.95 22.81
CA ARG A 304 -5.01 -38.83 22.44
C ARG A 304 -4.55 -40.26 22.15
N ARG A 305 -3.42 -40.42 21.45
CA ARG A 305 -2.85 -41.73 21.11
C ARG A 305 -2.33 -42.44 22.36
N ASP A 306 -1.58 -41.74 23.21
CA ASP A 306 -1.03 -42.27 24.46
C ASP A 306 -2.16 -42.69 25.41
N ARG A 307 -3.26 -41.93 25.46
CA ARG A 307 -4.43 -42.28 26.26
C ARG A 307 -5.14 -43.53 25.76
N ALA A 308 -5.26 -43.71 24.44
CA ALA A 308 -5.83 -44.92 23.85
C ALA A 308 -4.96 -46.17 24.16
N THR A 309 -3.64 -46.03 24.17
CA THR A 309 -2.72 -47.12 24.56
C THR A 309 -2.85 -47.47 26.04
N LEU A 310 -2.94 -46.48 26.94
CA LEU A 310 -3.16 -46.72 28.36
C LEU A 310 -4.52 -47.38 28.64
N ASP A 311 -5.57 -46.98 27.93
CA ASP A 311 -6.90 -47.58 28.06
C ASP A 311 -6.88 -49.06 27.63
N GLN A 312 -6.10 -49.41 26.59
CA GLN A 312 -5.90 -50.81 26.17
C GLN A 312 -5.17 -51.63 27.25
N TRP A 313 -4.05 -51.13 27.78
CA TRP A 313 -3.32 -51.82 28.84
C TRP A 313 -4.13 -51.97 30.12
N ALA A 314 -4.98 -50.99 30.47
CA ALA A 314 -5.89 -51.10 31.61
C ALA A 314 -6.93 -52.23 31.44
N VAL A 315 -7.41 -52.45 30.22
CA VAL A 315 -8.31 -53.57 29.89
C VAL A 315 -7.57 -54.90 29.96
N GLU A 316 -6.36 -54.98 29.44
CA GLU A 316 -5.50 -56.17 29.49
C GLU A 316 -5.12 -56.54 30.94
N GLU A 317 -4.70 -55.57 31.76
CA GLU A 317 -4.41 -55.78 33.18
C GLU A 317 -5.65 -56.20 33.96
N ALA A 318 -6.81 -55.60 33.70
CA ALA A 318 -8.06 -56.00 34.34
C ALA A 318 -8.46 -57.43 33.93
N ALA A 319 -8.19 -57.83 32.69
CA ALA A 319 -8.39 -59.20 32.22
C ALA A 319 -7.39 -60.18 32.85
N ALA A 320 -6.12 -59.81 32.96
CA ALA A 320 -5.07 -60.60 33.61
C ALA A 320 -5.34 -60.80 35.11
N ARG A 321 -5.75 -59.74 35.83
CA ARG A 321 -6.15 -59.85 37.24
C ARG A 321 -7.38 -60.74 37.45
N ARG A 322 -8.29 -60.81 36.46
CA ARG A 322 -9.44 -61.74 36.48
C ARG A 322 -9.05 -63.18 36.16
N ARG A 323 -8.00 -63.40 35.35
CA ARG A 323 -7.46 -64.75 35.07
C ARG A 323 -6.68 -65.35 36.24
N GLY A 324 -6.19 -64.52 37.17
CA GLY A 324 -5.25 -64.95 38.21
C GLY A 324 -3.82 -65.04 37.64
N PRO A 325 -2.79 -65.17 38.48
CA PRO A 325 -1.41 -65.32 38.00
C PRO A 325 -1.32 -66.54 37.09
N ASP A 326 -0.64 -66.39 35.94
CA ASP A 326 -0.28 -67.55 35.12
C ASP A 326 0.49 -68.55 35.99
N PRO A 327 0.22 -69.86 35.86
CA PRO A 327 0.95 -70.87 36.64
C PRO A 327 2.44 -70.70 36.37
N VAL A 328 3.18 -70.31 37.40
CA VAL A 328 4.63 -70.28 37.34
C VAL A 328 5.05 -71.75 37.33
N VAL A 329 5.36 -72.27 36.15
CA VAL A 329 5.89 -73.64 36.00
C VAL A 329 7.17 -73.69 36.83
N SER A 330 7.18 -74.56 37.84
CA SER A 330 8.38 -74.81 38.64
C SER A 330 9.44 -75.41 37.72
N TRP A 331 10.70 -74.98 37.83
CA TRP A 331 11.80 -75.61 37.07
C TRP A 331 11.93 -77.11 37.36
N GLU A 332 11.38 -77.60 38.48
CA GLU A 332 11.29 -79.02 38.80
C GLU A 332 10.28 -79.77 37.92
N GLU A 333 9.15 -79.15 37.52
CA GLU A 333 8.15 -79.78 36.64
C GLU A 333 8.63 -79.90 35.19
N VAL A 334 9.58 -79.06 34.76
CA VAL A 334 10.17 -79.11 33.41
C VAL A 334 11.19 -80.24 33.28
N LEU A 335 11.82 -80.65 34.39
CA LEU A 335 12.84 -81.71 34.39
C LEU A 335 12.25 -83.12 34.55
N ASP A 336 11.05 -83.24 35.16
CA ASP A 336 10.33 -84.51 35.31
C ASP A 336 9.37 -84.83 34.14
N ASP A 337 9.31 -83.97 33.12
CA ASP A 337 8.53 -84.23 31.92
C ASP A 337 9.28 -85.18 30.96
N GLU A 338 8.94 -86.48 31.03
CA GLU A 338 9.45 -87.53 30.13
C GLU A 338 9.15 -87.29 28.64
N THR A 339 8.38 -86.26 28.26
CA THR A 339 8.14 -85.88 26.86
C THR A 339 9.18 -84.91 26.29
N VAL A 340 10.15 -84.44 27.08
CA VAL A 340 11.27 -83.60 26.64
C VAL A 340 12.48 -84.44 26.19
N TYR A 341 12.25 -85.69 25.78
CA TYR A 341 13.25 -86.41 25.00
C TYR A 341 13.28 -85.83 23.57
N LEU A 342 14.30 -85.02 23.26
CA LEU A 342 14.62 -84.59 21.89
C LEU A 342 15.44 -85.70 21.22
N PRO A 343 14.87 -86.54 20.33
CA PRO A 343 15.65 -87.51 19.59
C PRO A 343 16.36 -86.78 18.44
N GLY A 344 17.69 -86.82 18.38
CA GLY A 344 18.46 -86.36 17.21
C GLY A 344 19.51 -85.29 17.45
N ILE A 345 20.02 -85.12 18.68
CA ILE A 345 21.38 -84.58 18.84
C ILE A 345 22.28 -85.81 18.96
N ASP A 346 22.66 -86.36 17.79
CA ASP A 346 23.80 -87.25 17.71
C ASP A 346 25.04 -86.41 18.04
N ASP A 347 25.62 -86.69 19.21
CA ASP A 347 27.01 -86.37 19.50
C ASP A 347 27.88 -87.27 18.60
N GLU A 348 28.25 -86.78 17.40
CA GLU A 348 29.41 -87.32 16.66
C GLU A 348 30.71 -86.84 17.33
N GLU A 349 31.12 -87.52 18.39
CA GLU A 349 32.47 -87.61 18.96
C GLU A 349 32.59 -89.06 19.46
N ASP A 350 33.45 -89.97 19.01
CA ASP A 350 34.84 -89.87 18.56
C ASP A 350 35.28 -91.13 17.77
N GLU A 351 36.53 -91.11 17.28
CA GLU A 351 37.46 -92.23 16.99
C GLU A 351 37.76 -92.58 15.50
N TYR A 352 38.78 -91.92 14.92
CA TYR A 352 40.10 -92.52 14.60
C TYR A 352 41.19 -91.48 14.31
#